data_AF-A0A1Y2CSA9-F1
#
_entry.id   AF-A0A1Y2CSA9-F1
#
_cell.length_a   1.000
_cell.length_b   1.000
_cell.length_c   1.000
_cell.angle_alpha   90.00
_cell.angle_beta   90.00
_cell.angle_gamma   90.00
#
_symmetry.space_group_name_H-M   'P 1'
#
loop_
_entity.id
_entity.type
_entity.pdbx_description
1 polymer ?
#
loop_
_entity_poly.entity_id
_entity_poly.type
_entity_poly.pdbx_seq_one_letter_code
_entity_poly.pdbx_strand_id
1 'polypeptide(L)'
;PTDPLKAVECFRRAADAGCLGAMHDLAICYKNGVGVKENQKTAFGLLKKAAEGGYHQSQFYVGVRYMEGNGVKRNEEAGIEWIKKSHEGGIPFALHQMSVFYSNGIRGIARDTKKAFELIKEASEKGYLPATHDLALCYLNGDGVQKN
;
A
#
# COMPACT_ATOMS: atom_id res chain seq x y z
N PRO A 1 -4.74 -30.71 2.26
CA PRO A 1 -5.55 -29.95 3.26
C PRO A 1 -4.85 -28.64 3.64
N THR A 2 -5.60 -27.55 3.75
CA THR A 2 -5.08 -26.29 4.29
C THR A 2 -5.02 -26.37 5.83
N ASP A 3 -3.96 -25.84 6.43
CA ASP A 3 -3.76 -25.81 7.90
C ASP A 3 -3.37 -24.38 8.33
N PRO A 4 -4.36 -23.48 8.51
CA PRO A 4 -4.11 -22.09 8.86
C PRO A 4 -3.39 -21.89 10.19
N LEU A 5 -3.58 -22.81 11.16
CA LEU A 5 -2.91 -22.75 12.45
C LEU A 5 -1.40 -22.98 12.30
N LYS A 6 -1.00 -24.01 11.54
CA LYS A 6 0.43 -24.24 11.24
C LYS A 6 1.03 -23.12 10.40
N ALA A 7 0.28 -22.54 9.45
CA ALA A 7 0.76 -21.40 8.68
C ALA A 7 1.10 -20.21 9.59
N VAL A 8 0.19 -19.87 10.52
CA VAL A 8 0.41 -18.82 11.52
C VAL A 8 1.61 -19.12 12.42
N GLU A 9 1.77 -20.36 12.86
CA GLU A 9 2.93 -20.76 13.67
C GLU A 9 4.26 -20.55 12.92
N CYS A 10 4.31 -20.96 11.65
CA CYS A 10 5.46 -20.71 10.78
C CYS A 10 5.73 -19.22 10.58
N PHE A 11 4.68 -18.43 10.30
CA PHE A 11 4.82 -16.98 10.16
C PHE A 11 5.31 -16.31 11.44
N ARG A 12 4.80 -16.72 12.62
CA ARG A 12 5.29 -16.23 13.92
C ARG A 12 6.77 -16.50 14.10
N ARG A 13 7.21 -17.75 13.92
CA ARG A 13 8.62 -18.13 14.07
C ARG A 13 9.52 -17.31 13.14
N ALA A 14 9.11 -17.10 11.88
CA ALA A 14 9.87 -16.29 10.93
C ALA A 14 9.84 -14.79 11.28
N ALA A 15 8.70 -14.26 11.73
CA ALA A 15 8.56 -12.88 12.18
C ALA A 15 9.43 -12.59 13.43
N ASP A 16 9.47 -13.52 14.38
CA ASP A 16 10.31 -13.43 15.59
C ASP A 16 11.81 -13.48 15.23
N ALA A 17 12.16 -14.14 14.12
CA ALA A 17 13.50 -14.12 13.54
C ALA A 17 13.81 -12.87 12.69
N GLY A 18 12.89 -11.91 12.60
CA GLY A 18 13.08 -10.64 11.88
C GLY A 18 12.66 -10.66 10.40
N CYS A 19 12.03 -11.73 9.90
CA CYS A 19 11.56 -11.78 8.52
C CYS A 19 10.38 -10.81 8.31
N LEU A 20 10.61 -9.73 7.55
CA LEU A 20 9.62 -8.68 7.33
C LEU A 20 8.41 -9.15 6.51
N GLY A 21 8.63 -10.03 5.53
CA GLY A 21 7.54 -10.65 4.77
C GLY A 21 6.64 -11.51 5.68
N ALA A 22 7.22 -12.27 6.60
CA ALA A 22 6.45 -13.04 7.57
C ALA A 22 5.68 -12.14 8.55
N MET A 23 6.24 -11.00 8.97
CA MET A 23 5.50 -10.00 9.75
C MET A 23 4.29 -9.46 8.96
N HIS A 24 4.48 -9.18 7.67
CA HIS A 24 3.39 -8.77 6.77
C HIS A 24 2.29 -9.83 6.69
N ASP A 25 2.66 -11.08 6.37
CA ASP A 25 1.69 -12.18 6.22
C ASP A 25 0.96 -12.50 7.52
N LEU A 26 1.68 -12.51 8.65
CA LEU A 26 1.07 -12.68 9.97
C LEU A 26 0.09 -11.54 10.27
N ALA A 27 0.38 -10.31 9.85
CA ALA A 27 -0.55 -9.20 9.99
C ALA A 27 -1.83 -9.41 9.17
N ILE A 28 -1.73 -9.99 7.98
CA ILE A 28 -2.90 -10.36 7.16
C ILE A 28 -3.72 -11.45 7.86
N CYS A 29 -3.08 -12.44 8.50
CA CYS A 29 -3.77 -13.41 9.33
C CYS A 29 -4.56 -12.75 10.46
N TYR A 30 -3.96 -11.82 11.22
CA TYR A 30 -4.65 -11.08 12.27
C TYR A 30 -5.74 -10.15 11.75
N LYS A 31 -5.57 -9.55 10.57
CA LYS A 31 -6.59 -8.72 9.92
C LYS A 31 -7.85 -9.53 9.58
N ASN A 32 -7.67 -10.77 9.10
CA ASN A 32 -8.75 -11.58 8.54
C ASN A 32 -9.23 -12.70 9.49
N GLY A 33 -8.62 -12.86 10.67
CA GLY A 33 -8.95 -13.95 11.59
C GLY A 33 -8.56 -15.35 11.08
N VAL A 34 -7.54 -15.46 10.22
CA VAL A 34 -7.13 -16.73 9.61
C VAL A 34 -6.07 -17.40 10.47
N GLY A 35 -6.42 -18.52 11.11
CA GLY A 35 -5.52 -19.25 12.03
C GLY A 35 -5.20 -18.51 13.35
N VAL A 36 -5.83 -17.35 13.57
CA VAL A 36 -5.75 -16.54 14.78
C VAL A 36 -7.08 -15.83 15.01
N LYS A 37 -7.37 -15.41 16.25
CA LYS A 37 -8.46 -14.47 16.49
C LYS A 37 -8.15 -13.14 15.80
N GLU A 38 -9.11 -12.61 15.07
CA GLU A 38 -8.98 -11.31 14.41
C GLU A 38 -8.60 -10.21 15.42
N ASN A 39 -7.63 -9.39 15.06
CA ASN A 39 -7.19 -8.25 15.86
C ASN A 39 -6.52 -7.18 14.98
N GLN A 40 -7.26 -6.12 14.67
CA GLN A 40 -6.77 -5.03 13.83
C GLN A 40 -5.58 -4.27 14.46
N LYS A 41 -5.51 -4.15 15.79
CA LYS A 41 -4.39 -3.48 16.48
C LYS A 41 -3.10 -4.29 16.36
N THR A 42 -3.19 -5.61 16.53
CA THR A 42 -2.04 -6.51 16.33
C THR A 42 -1.60 -6.52 14.87
N ALA A 43 -2.55 -6.59 13.93
CA ALA A 43 -2.26 -6.49 12.49
C ALA A 43 -1.51 -5.19 12.15
N PHE A 44 -2.00 -4.05 12.66
CA PHE A 44 -1.33 -2.77 12.47
C PHE A 44 0.09 -2.76 13.05
N GLY A 45 0.28 -3.26 14.28
CA GLY A 45 1.60 -3.33 14.91
C GLY A 45 2.62 -4.14 14.10
N LEU A 46 2.21 -5.28 13.55
CA LEU A 46 3.05 -6.13 12.70
C LEU A 46 3.36 -5.47 11.35
N LEU A 47 2.36 -4.88 10.68
CA LEU A 47 2.57 -4.09 9.46
C LEU A 47 3.55 -2.94 9.71
N LYS A 48 3.40 -2.21 10.82
CA LYS A 48 4.27 -1.09 11.17
C LYS A 48 5.71 -1.53 11.39
N LYS A 49 5.94 -2.63 12.12
CA LYS A 49 7.28 -3.21 12.28
C LYS A 49 7.90 -3.59 10.93
N ALA A 50 7.15 -4.27 10.07
CA ALA A 50 7.62 -4.63 8.73
C ALA A 50 7.95 -3.39 7.87
N ALA A 51 7.10 -2.36 7.92
CA ALA A 51 7.26 -1.10 7.20
C ALA A 51 8.48 -0.30 7.68
N GLU A 52 8.71 -0.24 8.99
CA GLU A 52 9.89 0.35 9.62
C GLU A 52 11.18 -0.38 9.26
N GLY A 53 11.10 -1.71 9.05
CA GLY A 53 12.18 -2.51 8.49
C GLY A 53 12.41 -2.34 6.98
N GLY A 54 11.63 -1.49 6.30
CA GLY A 54 11.79 -1.22 4.87
C GLY A 54 10.92 -2.07 3.93
N TYR A 55 9.97 -2.86 4.45
CA TYR A 55 9.10 -3.67 3.60
C TYR A 55 8.04 -2.81 2.91
N HIS A 56 8.26 -2.46 1.64
CA HIS A 56 7.47 -1.45 0.93
C HIS A 56 5.98 -1.79 0.80
N GLN A 57 5.60 -3.07 0.66
CA GLN A 57 4.18 -3.44 0.68
C GLN A 57 3.52 -3.08 2.03
N SER A 58 4.21 -3.35 3.14
CA SER A 58 3.71 -2.97 4.46
C SER A 58 3.66 -1.46 4.65
N GLN A 59 4.61 -0.70 4.08
CA GLN A 59 4.57 0.77 4.11
C GLN A 59 3.27 1.31 3.52
N PHE A 60 2.84 0.80 2.35
CA PHE A 60 1.55 1.16 1.77
C PHE A 60 0.39 0.84 2.70
N TYR A 61 0.32 -0.39 3.22
CA TYR A 61 -0.80 -0.77 4.09
C TYR A 61 -0.82 0.02 5.40
N VAL A 62 0.34 0.34 6.00
CA VAL A 62 0.41 1.24 7.15
C VAL A 62 -0.17 2.60 6.78
N GLY A 63 0.17 3.13 5.60
CA GLY A 63 -0.40 4.37 5.08
C GLY A 63 -1.92 4.32 4.99
N VAL A 64 -2.47 3.29 4.35
CA VAL A 64 -3.92 3.05 4.25
C VAL A 64 -4.58 2.95 5.62
N ARG A 65 -3.99 2.21 6.57
CA ARG A 65 -4.55 2.08 7.94
C ARG A 65 -4.59 3.40 8.69
N TYR A 66 -3.60 4.27 8.51
CA TYR A 66 -3.62 5.62 9.05
C TYR A 66 -4.70 6.49 8.41
N MET A 67 -4.95 6.38 7.10
CA MET A 67 -6.02 7.14 6.43
C MET A 67 -7.41 6.67 6.87
N GLU A 68 -7.60 5.37 7.09
CA GLU A 68 -8.89 4.77 7.48
C GLU A 68 -9.14 4.80 9.00
N GLY A 69 -8.09 4.84 9.83
CA GLY A 69 -8.21 4.68 11.28
C GLY A 69 -8.39 3.22 11.73
N ASN A 70 -7.94 2.26 10.93
CA ASN A 70 -8.14 0.84 11.19
C ASN A 70 -6.99 0.26 12.03
N GLY A 71 -7.26 -0.06 13.29
CA GLY A 71 -6.24 -0.56 14.23
C GLY A 71 -5.28 0.52 14.77
N VAL A 72 -5.47 1.78 14.35
CA VAL A 72 -4.70 2.97 14.75
C VAL A 72 -5.61 4.19 14.68
N LYS A 73 -5.32 5.26 15.44
CA LYS A 73 -6.04 6.53 15.29
C LYS A 73 -5.82 7.08 13.87
N ARG A 74 -6.89 7.52 13.21
CA ARG A 74 -6.82 8.15 11.88
C ARG A 74 -5.86 9.34 11.89
N ASN A 75 -4.96 9.37 10.90
CA ASN A 75 -4.00 10.43 10.67
C ASN A 75 -3.62 10.44 9.18
N GLU A 76 -4.22 11.35 8.41
CA GLU A 76 -4.01 11.42 6.96
C GLU A 76 -2.58 11.82 6.59
N GLU A 77 -1.97 12.76 7.32
CA GLU A 77 -0.60 13.21 7.07
C GLU A 77 0.38 12.05 7.23
N ALA A 78 0.26 11.27 8.32
CA ALA A 78 1.05 10.06 8.49
C ALA A 78 0.78 9.03 7.38
N GLY A 79 -0.48 8.90 6.96
CA GLY A 79 -0.89 8.01 5.87
C GLY A 79 -0.17 8.31 4.55
N ILE A 80 -0.19 9.59 4.16
CA ILE A 80 0.47 10.10 2.95
C ILE A 80 1.98 9.85 3.01
N GLU A 81 2.63 10.13 4.15
CA GLU A 81 4.08 9.92 4.29
C GLU A 81 4.49 8.45 4.15
N TRP A 82 3.69 7.51 4.67
CA TRP A 82 3.95 6.08 4.48
C TRP A 82 3.71 5.62 3.04
N ILE A 83 2.71 6.16 2.35
CA ILE A 83 2.47 5.86 0.93
C ILE A 83 3.62 6.41 0.07
N LYS A 84 4.13 7.61 0.36
CA LYS A 84 5.33 8.16 -0.32
C LYS A 84 6.53 7.22 -0.20
N LYS A 85 6.82 6.70 1.01
CA LYS A 85 7.91 5.72 1.21
C LYS A 85 7.70 4.43 0.42
N SER A 86 6.46 3.95 0.32
CA SER A 86 6.15 2.76 -0.49
C SER A 86 6.31 3.02 -1.98
N HIS A 87 5.94 4.22 -2.44
CA HIS A 87 6.13 4.69 -3.80
C HIS A 87 7.61 4.77 -4.18
N GLU A 88 8.49 5.25 -3.29
CA GLU A 88 9.95 5.26 -3.49
C GLU A 88 10.51 3.84 -3.69
N GLY A 89 9.83 2.82 -3.14
CA GLY A 89 10.13 1.40 -3.36
C GLY A 89 9.58 0.81 -4.67
N GLY A 90 8.93 1.62 -5.51
CA GLY A 90 8.42 1.20 -6.83
C GLY A 90 7.22 0.23 -6.77
N ILE A 91 6.47 0.21 -5.65
CA ILE A 91 5.30 -0.66 -5.49
C ILE A 91 4.14 -0.18 -6.38
N PRO A 92 3.60 -1.02 -7.30
CA PRO A 92 2.64 -0.55 -8.31
C PRO A 92 1.36 0.07 -7.77
N PHE A 93 0.79 -0.47 -6.69
CA PHE A 93 -0.39 0.11 -6.07
C PHE A 93 -0.09 1.39 -5.27
N ALA A 94 1.15 1.59 -4.82
CA ALA A 94 1.57 2.86 -4.22
C ALA A 94 1.79 3.94 -5.29
N LEU A 95 2.35 3.56 -6.45
CA LEU A 95 2.44 4.42 -7.64
C LEU A 95 1.06 4.90 -8.09
N HIS A 96 0.10 3.98 -8.19
CA HIS A 96 -1.31 4.29 -8.48
C HIS A 96 -1.91 5.25 -7.44
N GLN A 97 -1.71 4.98 -6.14
CA GLN A 97 -2.27 5.87 -5.12
C GLN A 97 -1.64 7.27 -5.13
N MET A 98 -0.33 7.37 -5.42
CA MET A 98 0.35 8.65 -5.59
C MET A 98 -0.13 9.40 -6.84
N SER A 99 -0.46 8.71 -7.93
CA SER A 99 -1.04 9.35 -9.11
C SER A 99 -2.38 10.00 -8.79
N VAL A 100 -3.22 9.33 -8.00
CA VAL A 100 -4.51 9.87 -7.52
C VAL A 100 -4.29 11.11 -6.65
N PHE A 101 -3.28 11.10 -5.77
CA PHE A 101 -2.94 12.26 -4.94
C PHE A 101 -2.52 13.47 -5.77
N TYR A 102 -1.68 13.28 -6.78
CA TYR A 102 -1.28 14.35 -7.70
C TYR A 102 -2.42 14.81 -8.61
N SER A 103 -3.28 13.91 -9.09
CA SER A 103 -4.40 14.25 -9.96
C SER A 103 -5.43 15.15 -9.27
N ASN A 104 -5.72 14.85 -7.99
CA ASN A 104 -6.67 15.61 -7.19
C ASN A 104 -6.04 16.87 -6.57
N GLY A 105 -4.75 16.80 -6.20
CA GLY A 105 -4.15 17.76 -5.29
C GLY A 105 -4.74 17.60 -3.89
N ILE A 106 -3.90 17.25 -2.92
CA ILE A 106 -4.31 17.06 -1.53
C ILE A 106 -3.46 17.91 -0.60
N ARG A 107 -3.82 18.03 0.68
CA ARG A 107 -3.01 18.78 1.64
C ARG A 107 -1.57 18.24 1.65
N GLY A 108 -0.60 19.11 1.33
CA GLY A 108 0.82 18.76 1.24
C GLY A 108 1.27 18.19 -0.12
N ILE A 109 0.39 18.05 -1.10
CA ILE A 109 0.71 17.63 -2.48
C ILE A 109 -0.08 18.51 -3.46
N ALA A 110 0.61 19.43 -4.13
CA ALA A 110 0.00 20.26 -5.16
C ALA A 110 -0.52 19.40 -6.33
N ARG A 111 -1.63 19.83 -6.93
CA ARG A 111 -2.20 19.17 -8.10
C ARG A 111 -1.22 19.23 -9.27
N ASP A 112 -0.93 18.07 -9.87
CA ASP A 112 -0.04 17.92 -11.02
C ASP A 112 -0.50 16.73 -11.88
N THR A 113 -1.29 17.02 -12.92
CA THR A 113 -1.86 15.99 -13.80
C THR A 113 -0.80 15.33 -14.68
N LYS A 114 0.31 16.00 -14.98
CA LYS A 114 1.41 15.42 -15.74
C LYS A 114 2.15 14.38 -14.91
N LYS A 115 2.49 14.73 -13.66
CA LYS A 115 3.12 13.78 -12.74
C LYS A 115 2.20 12.61 -12.40
N ALA A 116 0.89 12.86 -12.26
CA ALA A 116 -0.09 11.78 -12.12
C ALA A 116 -0.07 10.81 -13.31
N PHE A 117 0.00 11.34 -14.54
CA PHE A 117 0.10 10.52 -15.76
C PHE A 117 1.39 9.69 -15.81
N GLU A 118 2.54 10.27 -15.44
CA GLU A 118 3.81 9.54 -15.39
C GLU A 118 3.74 8.34 -14.42
N LEU A 119 3.16 8.56 -13.23
CA LEU A 119 3.01 7.52 -12.20
C LEU A 119 2.02 6.43 -12.61
N ILE A 120 0.89 6.77 -13.23
CA ILE A 120 -0.09 5.78 -13.68
C ILE A 120 0.48 4.92 -14.82
N LYS A 121 1.27 5.55 -15.71
CA LYS A 121 1.99 4.84 -16.78
C LYS A 121 3.00 3.85 -16.19
N GLU A 122 3.82 4.27 -15.23
CA GLU A 122 4.79 3.38 -14.58
C GLU A 122 4.11 2.21 -13.86
N ALA A 123 3.01 2.46 -13.13
CA ALA A 123 2.24 1.40 -12.47
C ALA A 123 1.68 0.38 -13.48
N SER A 124 1.19 0.85 -14.64
CA SER A 124 0.71 0.00 -15.72
C SER A 124 1.84 -0.82 -16.34
N GLU A 125 3.02 -0.24 -16.60
CA GLU A 125 4.20 -0.94 -17.13
C GLU A 125 4.70 -2.05 -16.18
N LYS A 126 4.50 -1.86 -14.87
CA LYS A 126 4.75 -2.88 -13.84
C LYS A 126 3.61 -3.92 -13.71
N GLY A 127 2.62 -3.90 -14.59
CA GLY A 127 1.55 -4.90 -14.68
C GLY A 127 0.38 -4.69 -13.73
N TYR A 128 0.23 -3.51 -13.11
CA TYR A 128 -0.92 -3.23 -12.26
C TYR A 128 -2.14 -2.87 -13.11
N LEU A 129 -3.03 -3.85 -13.31
CA LEU A 129 -4.20 -3.73 -14.20
C LEU A 129 -5.11 -2.52 -13.93
N PRO A 130 -5.41 -2.13 -12.66
CA PRO A 130 -6.16 -0.90 -12.41
C PRO A 130 -5.48 0.35 -12.98
N ALA A 131 -4.15 0.41 -12.95
CA ALA A 131 -3.43 1.51 -13.58
C ALA A 131 -3.49 1.47 -15.11
N THR A 132 -3.54 0.29 -15.73
CA THR A 132 -3.73 0.19 -17.18
C THR A 132 -5.10 0.74 -17.62
N HIS A 133 -6.15 0.46 -16.85
CA HIS A 133 -7.47 1.03 -17.06
C HIS A 133 -7.45 2.56 -16.95
N ASP A 134 -6.87 3.09 -15.88
CA ASP A 134 -6.84 4.53 -15.63
C ASP A 134 -5.93 5.26 -16.63
N LEU A 135 -4.84 4.62 -17.08
CA LEU A 135 -4.00 5.12 -18.16
C LEU A 135 -4.77 5.25 -19.48
N ALA A 136 -5.64 4.28 -19.80
CA ALA A 136 -6.51 4.36 -20.97
C ALA A 136 -7.49 5.54 -20.87
N LEU A 137 -8.04 5.80 -19.68
CA LEU A 137 -8.88 6.98 -19.44
C LEU A 137 -8.10 8.29 -19.60
N CYS A 138 -6.84 8.35 -19.14
CA CYS A 138 -5.99 9.51 -19.35
C CYS A 138 -5.80 9.81 -20.84
N TYR A 139 -5.53 8.78 -21.67
CA TYR A 139 -5.41 8.97 -23.12
C TYR A 139 -6.74 9.37 -23.78
N LEU A 140 -7.86 8.80 -23.35
CA LEU A 140 -9.19 9.13 -23.89
C LEU A 140 -9.56 10.59 -23.61
N ASN A 141 -9.31 11.06 -22.39
CA ASN A 141 -9.71 12.40 -21.94
C ASN A 141 -8.65 13.47 -22.24
N GLY A 142 -7.42 13.08 -22.56
CA GLY A 142 -6.25 13.95 -22.69
C GLY A 142 -5.74 14.49 -21.36
N ASP A 143 -5.89 13.73 -20.28
CA ASP A 143 -5.45 14.12 -18.95
C ASP A 143 -3.94 13.85 -18.78
N GLY A 144 -3.15 14.90 -18.60
CA GLY A 144 -1.70 14.79 -18.39
C GLY A 144 -0.89 14.47 -19.66
N VAL A 145 -1.53 14.41 -20.82
CA VAL A 145 -0.91 14.23 -22.15
C VAL A 145 -1.29 15.37 -23.08
N GLN A 146 -0.47 15.64 -24.11
CA GLN A 146 -0.87 16.53 -25.19
C GLN A 146 -2.02 15.88 -25.98
N LYS A 147 -3.15 16.58 -26.11
CA LYS A 147 -4.18 16.22 -27.09
C LYS A 147 -3.64 16.50 -28.48
N ASN A 148 -3.55 15.46 -29.32
CA ASN A 148 -3.34 15.60 -30.76
C ASN A 148 -4.68 15.77 -31.46
#